data_AF-C0E1N5-F1
#
_entry.id   AF-C0E1N5-F1
#
_cell.length_a   1.000
_cell.length_b   1.000
_cell.length_c   1.000
_cell.angle_alpha   90.00
_cell.angle_beta   90.00
_cell.angle_gamma   90.00
#
_symmetry.space_group_name_H-M   'P 1'
#
loop_
_entity.id
_entity.type
_entity.pdbx_description
1 polymer ?
#
loop_
_entity_poly.entity_id
_entity_poly.type
_entity_poly.pdbx_seq_one_letter_code
_entity_poly.pdbx_strand_id
1 'polypeptide(L)'
;MRASTSKGQPTGLDGRAILRPDRNLEGISALVEQEITARGWRTKLAGGWIHSHWSLLVGDRIAGHTKVEKFADKKLYISCDSTAWASNLRTMQRNILSTIEEKVGPNIVTELRISGPKPPSWRYGPLHVKGRGPRDTYG
;
A
#
# COMPACT_ATOMS: atom_id res chain seq x y z
N MET A 1 -1.22 -38.00 -60.34
CA MET A 1 -0.29 -36.94 -59.89
C MET A 1 -1.10 -35.82 -59.26
N ARG A 2 -1.00 -35.59 -57.94
CA ARG A 2 -1.75 -34.52 -57.24
C ARG A 2 -0.79 -33.35 -56.99
N ALA A 3 -1.09 -32.20 -57.58
CA ALA A 3 -0.32 -30.97 -57.38
C ALA A 3 -0.58 -30.43 -55.97
N SER A 4 0.49 -30.29 -55.18
CA SER A 4 0.47 -29.67 -53.86
C SER A 4 0.48 -28.15 -54.02
N THR A 5 -0.66 -27.50 -53.81
CA THR A 5 -0.76 -26.03 -53.76
C THR A 5 -0.30 -25.53 -52.39
N SER A 6 0.99 -25.26 -52.21
CA SER A 6 1.43 -24.51 -51.03
C SER A 6 1.19 -23.02 -51.27
N LYS A 7 0.20 -22.43 -50.56
CA LYS A 7 0.06 -20.98 -50.48
C LYS A 7 1.35 -20.40 -49.89
N GLY A 8 2.09 -19.64 -50.68
CA GLY A 8 3.34 -19.00 -50.25
C GLY A 8 3.13 -18.13 -49.02
N GLN A 9 4.09 -18.13 -48.10
CA GLN A 9 4.04 -17.25 -46.93
C GLN A 9 4.21 -15.79 -47.37
N PRO A 10 3.42 -14.85 -46.83
CA PRO A 10 3.57 -13.43 -47.15
C PRO A 10 4.90 -12.92 -46.60
N THR A 11 5.71 -12.39 -47.51
CA THR A 11 7.07 -11.90 -47.25
C THR A 11 7.09 -10.41 -47.59
N GLY A 12 7.89 -9.61 -46.87
CA GLY A 12 8.02 -8.18 -47.16
C GLY A 12 8.63 -7.93 -48.54
N LEU A 13 8.56 -6.69 -49.04
CA LEU A 13 9.12 -6.29 -50.34
C LEU A 13 10.61 -6.68 -50.50
N ASP A 14 11.33 -6.75 -49.37
CA ASP A 14 12.76 -7.10 -49.29
C ASP A 14 13.02 -8.62 -49.14
N GLY A 15 12.02 -9.49 -49.31
CA GLY A 15 12.20 -10.95 -49.22
C GLY A 15 12.43 -11.49 -47.80
N ARG A 16 12.37 -10.64 -46.78
CA ARG A 16 12.42 -11.06 -45.36
C ARG A 16 11.05 -11.47 -44.85
N ALA A 17 11.03 -12.56 -44.07
CA ALA A 17 9.84 -12.99 -43.36
C ALA A 17 9.28 -11.83 -42.53
N ILE A 18 7.99 -11.54 -42.70
CA ILE A 18 7.33 -10.52 -41.90
C ILE A 18 7.33 -11.03 -40.45
N LEU A 19 8.08 -10.35 -39.58
CA LEU A 19 7.97 -10.56 -38.13
C LEU A 19 6.52 -10.28 -37.76
N ARG A 20 5.74 -11.33 -37.51
CA ARG A 20 4.40 -11.18 -36.96
C ARG A 20 4.55 -10.42 -35.65
N PRO A 21 3.93 -9.24 -35.48
CA PRO A 21 3.96 -8.49 -34.22
C PRO A 21 3.03 -9.14 -33.18
N ASP A 22 2.96 -10.49 -33.15
CA ASP A 22 2.17 -11.27 -32.19
C ASP A 22 2.93 -11.48 -30.86
N ARG A 23 3.88 -10.60 -30.57
CA ARG A 23 4.28 -10.35 -29.18
C ARG A 23 3.51 -9.13 -28.70
N ASN A 24 2.19 -9.26 -28.73
CA ASN A 24 1.34 -8.24 -28.15
C ASN A 24 1.45 -8.36 -26.62
N LEU A 25 2.35 -7.58 -26.03
CA LEU A 25 2.52 -7.47 -24.57
C LEU A 25 1.26 -6.95 -23.86
N GLU A 26 0.25 -6.53 -24.63
CA GLU A 26 -1.09 -6.14 -24.18
C GLU A 26 -1.82 -7.24 -23.38
N GLY A 27 -1.45 -8.52 -23.52
CA GLY A 27 -2.11 -9.62 -22.81
C GLY A 27 -1.59 -9.88 -21.39
N ILE A 28 -0.31 -9.68 -21.11
CA ILE A 28 0.28 -10.09 -19.82
C ILE A 28 -0.13 -9.13 -18.71
N SER A 29 -0.09 -7.82 -18.95
CA SER A 29 -0.53 -6.83 -17.96
C SER A 29 -2.01 -6.99 -17.65
N ALA A 30 -2.85 -7.19 -18.67
CA ALA A 30 -4.28 -7.42 -18.51
C ALA A 30 -4.57 -8.73 -17.75
N LEU A 31 -3.86 -9.81 -18.05
CA LEU A 31 -3.97 -11.08 -17.32
C LEU A 31 -3.51 -10.95 -15.87
N VAL A 32 -2.41 -10.24 -15.63
CA VAL A 32 -1.90 -9.98 -14.27
C VAL A 32 -2.90 -9.13 -13.48
N GLU A 33 -3.45 -8.06 -14.06
CA GLU A 33 -4.48 -7.24 -13.43
C GLU A 33 -5.77 -8.03 -13.14
N GLN A 34 -6.20 -8.86 -14.09
CA GLN A 34 -7.34 -9.75 -13.92
C GLN A 34 -7.11 -10.72 -12.76
N GLU A 35 -5.91 -11.27 -12.64
CA GLU A 35 -5.57 -12.25 -11.62
C GLU A 35 -5.32 -11.62 -10.24
N ILE A 36 -4.75 -10.41 -10.22
CA ILE A 36 -4.66 -9.57 -9.01
C ILE A 36 -6.05 -9.26 -8.46
N THR A 37 -7.00 -8.97 -9.36
CA THR A 37 -8.38 -8.67 -9.00
C THR A 37 -9.12 -9.93 -8.55
N ALA A 38 -9.02 -11.01 -9.32
CA ALA A 38 -9.69 -12.29 -9.04
C ALA A 38 -9.28 -12.90 -7.69
N ARG A 39 -8.02 -12.70 -7.27
CA ARG A 39 -7.48 -13.28 -6.03
C ARG A 39 -7.47 -12.30 -4.85
N GLY A 40 -8.00 -11.09 -5.01
CA GLY A 40 -8.01 -10.07 -3.96
C GLY A 40 -6.61 -9.59 -3.55
N TRP A 41 -5.60 -9.80 -4.40
CA TRP A 41 -4.21 -9.41 -4.12
C TRP A 41 -4.03 -7.90 -4.17
N ARG A 42 -4.92 -7.19 -4.87
CA ARG A 42 -4.95 -5.73 -4.94
C ARG A 42 -4.84 -5.07 -3.56
N THR A 43 -5.56 -5.59 -2.57
CA THR A 43 -5.54 -5.07 -1.19
C THR A 43 -4.20 -5.33 -0.50
N LYS A 44 -3.61 -6.52 -0.68
CA LYS A 44 -2.30 -6.86 -0.08
C LYS A 44 -1.16 -6.06 -0.72
N LEU A 45 -1.17 -5.93 -2.05
CA LEU A 45 -0.19 -5.15 -2.81
C LEU A 45 -0.28 -3.66 -2.46
N ALA A 46 -1.50 -3.13 -2.33
CA ALA A 46 -1.72 -1.78 -1.87
C ALA A 46 -1.12 -1.52 -0.47
N GLY A 47 -1.33 -2.42 0.48
CA GLY A 47 -0.73 -2.30 1.81
C GLY A 47 0.80 -2.24 1.76
N GLY A 48 1.42 -3.10 0.95
CA GLY A 48 2.88 -3.11 0.75
C GLY A 48 3.40 -1.84 0.05
N TRP A 49 2.64 -1.33 -0.93
CA TRP A 49 2.98 -0.08 -1.62
C TRP A 49 2.89 1.13 -0.66
N ILE A 50 1.80 1.24 0.11
CA ILE A 50 1.61 2.30 1.13
C ILE A 50 2.73 2.26 2.16
N HIS A 51 3.09 1.07 2.64
CA HIS A 51 4.18 0.91 3.60
C HIS A 51 5.52 1.39 3.03
N SER A 52 5.80 1.11 1.75
CA SER A 52 7.06 1.50 1.09
C SER A 52 7.11 2.97 0.68
N HIS A 53 5.96 3.57 0.37
CA HIS A 53 5.84 4.95 -0.12
C HIS A 53 5.15 5.86 0.90
N TRP A 54 5.24 5.55 2.19
CA TRP A 54 4.58 6.31 3.23
C TRP A 54 5.01 7.78 3.23
N SER A 55 6.30 8.06 3.07
CA SER A 55 6.84 9.42 2.95
C SER A 55 6.29 10.19 1.76
N LEU A 56 6.01 9.53 0.63
CA LEU A 56 5.40 10.16 -0.53
C LEU A 56 3.93 10.55 -0.27
N LEU A 57 3.23 9.81 0.58
CA LEU A 57 1.82 10.03 0.89
C LEU A 57 1.60 11.14 1.92
N VAL A 58 2.40 11.17 2.99
CA VAL A 58 2.22 12.12 4.11
C VAL A 58 3.28 13.21 4.19
N GLY A 59 4.36 13.10 3.39
CA GLY A 59 5.52 13.98 3.45
C GLY A 59 6.54 13.59 4.52
N ASP A 60 7.77 14.04 4.34
CA ASP A 60 8.92 13.62 5.15
C ASP A 60 8.77 13.95 6.63
N ARG A 61 8.19 15.12 6.95
CA ARG A 61 7.99 15.55 8.33
C ARG A 61 7.12 14.59 9.11
N ILE A 62 6.02 14.13 8.51
CA ILE A 62 5.08 13.21 9.18
C ILE A 62 5.68 11.80 9.18
N ALA A 63 6.27 11.37 8.07
CA ALA A 63 6.90 10.06 7.96
C ALA A 63 8.08 9.87 8.93
N GLY A 64 8.79 10.94 9.31
CA GLY A 64 9.86 10.87 10.30
C GLY A 64 9.40 10.48 11.71
N HIS A 65 8.15 10.81 12.06
CA HIS A 65 7.57 10.60 13.39
C HIS A 65 6.53 9.47 13.44
N THR A 66 6.29 8.81 12.31
CA THR A 66 5.21 7.83 12.15
C THR A 66 5.70 6.58 11.43
N LYS A 67 5.18 5.42 11.81
CA LYS A 67 5.50 4.15 11.16
C LYS A 67 4.24 3.36 10.90
N VAL A 68 4.14 2.79 9.70
CA VAL A 68 3.06 1.87 9.33
C VAL A 68 3.40 0.51 9.93
N GLU A 69 2.59 0.04 10.88
CA GLU A 69 2.81 -1.23 11.57
C GLU A 69 2.23 -2.40 10.78
N LYS A 70 0.98 -2.23 10.32
CA LYS A 70 0.26 -3.26 9.59
C LYS A 70 -0.92 -2.69 8.83
N PHE A 71 -1.38 -3.46 7.86
CA PHE A 71 -2.60 -3.19 7.12
C PHE A 71 -3.50 -4.44 7.16
N ALA A 72 -4.71 -4.29 7.70
CA ALA A 72 -5.66 -5.39 7.87
C ALA A 72 -7.10 -4.85 7.83
N ASP A 73 -8.02 -5.59 7.21
CA ASP A 73 -9.45 -5.25 7.17
C ASP A 73 -9.75 -3.85 6.64
N LYS A 74 -9.00 -3.39 5.63
CA LYS A 74 -9.04 -2.02 5.10
C LYS A 74 -8.64 -0.93 6.13
N LYS A 75 -8.00 -1.33 7.22
CA LYS A 75 -7.50 -0.43 8.27
C LYS A 75 -5.98 -0.37 8.24
N LEU A 76 -5.46 0.85 8.20
CA LEU A 76 -4.03 1.11 8.29
C LEU A 76 -3.65 1.42 9.74
N TYR A 77 -2.79 0.61 10.33
CA TYR A 77 -2.31 0.79 11.70
C TYR A 77 -1.00 1.54 11.68
N ILE A 78 -0.96 2.65 12.40
CA ILE A 78 0.17 3.57 12.46
C ILE A 78 0.59 3.75 13.91
N SER A 79 1.88 3.62 14.18
CA SER A 79 2.51 4.02 15.44
C SER A 79 3.14 5.40 15.30
N CYS A 80 3.01 6.22 16.34
CA CYS A 80 3.65 7.53 16.44
C CYS A 80 4.64 7.51 17.61
N ASP A 81 5.71 8.29 17.48
CA ASP A 81 6.73 8.44 18.52
C ASP A 81 6.30 9.33 19.69
N SER A 82 5.45 10.33 19.43
CA SER A 82 4.92 11.28 20.41
C SER A 82 3.39 11.32 20.43
N THR A 83 2.85 11.63 21.60
CA THR A 83 1.43 11.93 21.84
C THR A 83 0.96 13.15 21.04
N ALA A 84 1.79 14.20 20.94
CA ALA A 84 1.47 15.40 20.17
C ALA A 84 1.34 15.08 18.67
N TRP A 85 2.27 14.29 18.13
CA TRP A 85 2.22 13.83 16.73
C TRP A 85 1.01 12.96 16.45
N ALA A 86 0.67 12.03 17.35
CA ALA A 86 -0.53 11.21 17.22
C ALA A 86 -1.81 12.05 17.15
N SER A 87 -1.90 13.11 17.96
CA SER A 87 -3.04 14.04 17.93
C SER A 87 -3.08 14.85 16.63
N ASN A 88 -1.94 15.37 16.16
CA ASN A 88 -1.88 16.06 14.88
C ASN A 88 -2.32 15.15 13.71
N LEU A 89 -1.87 13.89 13.70
CA LEU A 89 -2.24 12.92 12.66
C LEU A 89 -3.74 12.63 12.63
N ARG A 90 -4.40 12.59 13.80
CA ARG A 90 -5.85 12.39 13.91
C ARG A 90 -6.62 13.55 13.26
N THR A 91 -6.14 14.78 13.43
CA THR A 91 -6.73 15.96 12.76
C THR A 91 -6.59 15.87 11.24
N MET A 92 -5.44 15.36 10.76
CA MET A 92 -5.14 15.21 9.33
C MET A 92 -5.73 13.92 8.71
N GLN A 93 -6.37 13.07 9.50
CA GLN A 93 -6.80 11.72 9.10
C GLN A 93 -7.60 11.70 7.80
N ARG A 94 -8.57 12.62 7.66
CA ARG A 94 -9.40 12.70 6.44
C ARG A 94 -8.60 13.04 5.19
N ASN A 95 -7.66 13.97 5.30
CA ASN A 95 -6.81 14.37 4.19
C ASN A 95 -5.91 13.18 3.76
N ILE A 96 -5.31 12.48 4.72
CA ILE A 96 -4.49 11.30 4.44
C ILE A 96 -5.29 10.20 3.73
N LEU A 97 -6.53 9.94 4.16
CA LEU A 97 -7.39 8.96 3.48
C LEU A 97 -7.69 9.37 2.03
N SER A 98 -7.98 10.66 1.79
CA SER A 98 -8.21 11.20 0.43
C SER A 98 -6.99 10.98 -0.46
N THR A 99 -5.80 11.34 0.03
CA THR A 99 -4.55 11.17 -0.74
C THR A 99 -4.26 9.69 -1.04
N ILE A 100 -4.52 8.80 -0.08
CA ILE A 100 -4.38 7.35 -0.31
C ILE A 100 -5.37 6.87 -1.36
N GLU A 101 -6.63 7.30 -1.29
CA GLU A 101 -7.66 6.95 -2.25
C GLU A 101 -7.33 7.43 -3.67
N GLU A 102 -6.80 8.65 -3.82
CA GLU A 102 -6.36 9.20 -5.10
C GLU A 102 -5.20 8.42 -5.72
N LYS A 103 -4.26 7.92 -4.91
CA LYS A 103 -3.03 7.26 -5.40
C LYS A 103 -3.17 5.76 -5.58
N VAL A 104 -3.91 5.10 -4.68
CA VAL A 104 -4.02 3.63 -4.62
C VAL A 104 -5.37 3.15 -5.17
N GLY A 105 -6.37 4.02 -5.14
CA GLY A 105 -7.72 3.78 -5.61
C GLY A 105 -8.74 3.61 -4.48
N PRO A 106 -10.03 3.62 -4.85
CA PRO A 106 -11.13 3.67 -3.90
C PRO A 106 -11.27 2.41 -3.08
N ASN A 107 -11.80 2.55 -1.86
CA ASN A 107 -12.19 1.46 -0.96
C ASN A 107 -11.07 0.50 -0.51
N ILE A 108 -9.80 0.89 -0.68
CA ILE A 108 -8.64 0.10 -0.21
C ILE A 108 -8.36 0.34 1.27
N VAL A 109 -8.25 1.61 1.67
CA VAL A 109 -8.10 2.02 3.08
C VAL A 109 -9.33 2.83 3.47
N THR A 110 -10.08 2.33 4.45
CA THR A 110 -11.30 2.98 4.95
C THR A 110 -11.10 3.63 6.30
N GLU A 111 -10.10 3.17 7.07
CA GLU A 111 -9.88 3.66 8.43
C GLU A 111 -8.39 3.70 8.78
N LEU A 112 -7.99 4.75 9.52
CA LEU A 112 -6.65 4.88 10.09
C LEU A 112 -6.73 4.63 11.60
N ARG A 113 -5.89 3.71 12.09
CA ARG A 113 -5.75 3.39 13.51
C ARG A 113 -4.43 3.91 14.02
N ILE A 114 -4.50 5.05 14.71
CA ILE A 114 -3.33 5.81 15.16
C ILE A 114 -3.06 5.51 16.63
N SER A 115 -1.93 4.88 16.90
CA SER A 115 -1.44 4.58 18.24
C SER A 115 -0.32 5.54 18.61
N GLY A 116 -0.43 6.17 19.78
CA GLY A 116 0.68 6.96 20.35
C GLY A 116 1.74 6.05 20.98
N PRO A 117 2.81 6.65 21.53
CA PRO A 117 3.81 5.90 22.30
C PRO A 117 3.13 5.17 23.47
N LYS A 118 3.59 3.95 23.76
CA LYS A 118 3.06 3.20 24.91
C LYS A 118 3.37 3.99 26.19
N PRO A 119 2.38 4.30 27.03
CA PRO A 119 2.63 5.02 28.26
C PRO A 119 3.54 4.16 29.15
N PRO A 120 4.51 4.78 29.86
CA PRO A 120 5.31 4.04 30.81
C PRO A 120 4.41 3.42 31.88
N SER A 121 4.70 2.19 32.27
CA SER A 121 4.02 1.52 33.38
C SER A 121 4.91 1.59 34.61
N TRP A 122 4.53 2.40 35.60
CA TRP A 122 5.19 2.45 36.91
C TRP A 122 4.76 1.33 37.85
N ARG A 123 4.07 0.31 37.32
CA ARG A 123 3.66 -0.88 38.07
C ARG A 123 4.81 -1.88 38.09
N TYR A 124 5.46 -2.01 39.23
CA TYR A 124 6.52 -2.99 39.45
C TYR A 124 6.14 -3.93 40.59
N GLY A 125 6.18 -5.24 40.31
CA GLY A 125 6.02 -6.31 41.31
C GLY A 125 4.61 -6.48 41.90
N PRO A 126 4.42 -7.54 42.72
CA PRO A 126 3.13 -7.87 43.32
C PRO A 126 2.71 -6.94 44.47
N LEU A 127 3.63 -6.17 45.06
CA LEU A 127 3.38 -5.24 46.17
C LEU A 127 3.27 -3.78 45.71
N HIS A 128 2.53 -3.52 44.63
CA HIS A 128 2.37 -2.17 44.08
C HIS A 128 1.29 -1.37 44.82
N VAL A 129 1.69 -0.28 45.48
CA VAL A 129 0.77 0.69 46.09
C VAL A 129 0.26 1.66 45.01
N LYS A 130 -1.06 1.90 44.97
CA LYS A 130 -1.68 2.84 44.01
C LYS A 130 -1.31 4.29 44.36
N GLY A 131 -0.16 4.75 43.85
CA GLY A 131 0.26 6.16 43.95
C GLY A 131 -0.62 7.11 43.12
N ARG A 132 -0.38 8.42 43.24
CA ARG A 132 -1.01 9.41 42.35
C ARG A 132 -0.58 9.10 40.92
N GLY A 133 -1.56 8.91 40.03
CA GLY A 133 -1.34 8.50 38.64
C GLY A 133 -0.40 9.44 37.87
N PRO A 134 -0.10 9.10 36.60
CA PRO A 134 0.82 9.87 35.77
C PRO A 134 0.39 11.33 35.71
N ARG A 135 1.27 12.26 36.10
CA ARG A 135 1.02 13.71 36.02
C ARG A 135 1.39 14.18 34.62
N ASP A 136 0.57 15.05 34.04
CA ASP A 136 0.51 15.55 32.65
C ASP A 136 1.84 16.02 32.00
N THR A 137 2.84 15.16 31.88
CA THR A 137 4.21 15.56 31.49
C THR A 137 4.70 14.93 30.18
N TYR A 138 3.79 14.65 29.25
CA TYR A 138 4.18 14.17 27.92
C TYR A 138 3.58 15.09 26.84
N GLY A 139 4.23 16.24 26.67
CA GLY A 139 4.18 17.04 25.45
C GLY A 139 5.02 16.43 24.34
#